data_AF-A0A1F8X969-F1
#
_entry.id   AF-A0A1F8X969-F1
#
_cell.length_a   1.000
_cell.length_b   1.000
_cell.length_c   1.000
_cell.angle_alpha   90.00
_cell.angle_beta   90.00
_cell.angle_gamma   90.00
#
_symmetry.space_group_name_H-M   'P 1'
#
loop_
_entity.id
_entity.type
_entity.pdbx_description
1 polymer ?
#
loop_
_entity_poly.entity_id
_entity_poly.type
_entity_poly.pdbx_seq_one_letter_code
_entity_poly.pdbx_strand_id
1 'polypeptide(L)'
;MHSSLESAKKYAEKKRVQGTVFYIEEIPALIFEAENNCLAVTQINCKEPMAEYSSDAISEKVSLSKFKIKNAMNNYLKCGASLEGVCLSFDYDSRFWKRLQPSENSIVRVMCKKAKSDQFVSLKPKEALFRFESYSVGSNYYLEWRKSESRFSPDSVLSLLS
;
A
#
# COMPACT_ATOMS: atom_id res chain seq x y z
N MET A 1 4.69 2.88 8.20
CA MET A 1 5.09 2.38 6.86
C MET A 1 6.41 3.02 6.50
N HIS A 2 7.36 2.23 6.03
CA HIS A 2 8.68 2.72 5.61
C HIS A 2 8.80 2.52 4.10
N SER A 3 9.36 3.50 3.40
CA SER A 3 9.59 3.41 1.96
C SER A 3 10.77 2.51 1.59
N SER A 4 11.69 2.25 2.53
CA SER A 4 12.83 1.36 2.31
C SER A 4 13.06 0.39 3.46
N LEU A 5 13.63 -0.78 3.14
CA LEU A 5 14.02 -1.80 4.11
C LEU A 5 15.02 -1.24 5.14
N GLU A 6 15.98 -0.44 4.71
CA GLU A 6 16.97 0.16 5.61
C GLU A 6 16.33 1.11 6.63
N SER A 7 15.37 1.93 6.19
CA SER A 7 14.59 2.81 7.08
C SER A 7 13.80 2.01 8.12
N ALA A 8 13.18 0.90 7.70
CA ALA A 8 12.47 0.00 8.61
C ALA A 8 13.40 -0.68 9.63
N LYS A 9 14.56 -1.17 9.19
CA LYS A 9 15.57 -1.78 10.07
C LYS A 9 16.13 -0.79 11.10
N LYS A 10 16.44 0.44 10.67
CA LYS A 10 16.88 1.52 11.56
C LYS A 10 15.82 1.89 12.59
N TYR A 11 14.54 1.88 12.19
CA TYR A 11 13.43 2.12 13.11
C TYR A 11 13.31 1.01 14.16
N ALA A 12 13.41 -0.25 13.74
CA ALA A 12 13.40 -1.41 14.64
C ALA A 12 14.52 -1.33 15.68
N GLU A 13 15.75 -0.99 15.26
CA GLU A 13 16.88 -0.85 16.21
C GLU A 13 16.61 0.26 17.23
N LYS A 14 16.11 1.43 16.80
CA LYS A 14 15.78 2.53 17.71
C LYS A 14 14.67 2.20 18.71
N LYS A 15 13.81 1.23 18.38
CA LYS A 15 12.70 0.78 19.23
C LYS A 15 13.03 -0.46 20.02
N ARG A 16 14.22 -1.04 19.84
CA ARG A 16 14.63 -2.28 20.49
C ARG A 16 14.66 -2.10 22.00
N VAL A 17 13.93 -2.98 22.69
CA VAL A 17 14.08 -3.23 24.12
C VAL A 17 14.23 -4.73 24.34
N GLN A 18 14.63 -5.13 25.55
CA GLN A 18 14.83 -6.53 25.88
C GLN A 18 13.57 -7.36 25.57
N GLY A 19 13.74 -8.49 24.88
CA GLY A 19 12.66 -9.40 24.53
C GLY A 19 11.78 -8.97 23.34
N THR A 20 12.09 -7.86 22.65
CA THR A 20 11.31 -7.45 21.47
C THR A 20 11.75 -8.18 20.21
N VAL A 21 10.77 -8.63 19.42
CA VAL A 21 10.95 -9.15 18.06
C VAL A 21 10.21 -8.24 17.09
N PHE A 22 10.89 -7.84 16.01
CA PHE A 22 10.35 -7.01 14.94
C PHE A 22 10.12 -7.83 13.69
N TYR A 23 9.05 -7.48 12.98
CA TYR A 23 8.73 -8.03 11.67
C TYR A 23 8.65 -6.89 10.67
N ILE A 24 9.30 -7.06 9.52
CA ILE A 24 9.20 -6.18 8.36
C ILE A 24 8.64 -7.03 7.23
N GLU A 25 7.49 -6.65 6.69
CA GLU A 25 6.89 -7.30 5.52
C GLU A 25 6.89 -6.32 4.34
N GLU A 26 7.36 -6.78 3.18
CA GLU A 26 7.14 -6.10 1.91
C GLU A 26 5.68 -6.29 1.46
N ILE A 27 5.06 -5.20 1.01
CA ILE A 27 3.65 -5.12 0.65
C ILE A 27 3.55 -4.44 -0.73
N PRO A 28 2.79 -4.99 -1.68
CA PRO A 28 2.60 -4.36 -2.98
C PRO A 28 1.72 -3.11 -2.83
N ALA A 29 2.00 -2.08 -3.62
CA ALA A 29 1.26 -0.82 -3.58
C ALA A 29 1.10 -0.22 -4.99
N LEU A 30 0.03 0.53 -5.19
CA LEU A 30 -0.15 1.38 -6.36
C LEU A 30 0.41 2.77 -6.07
N ILE A 31 1.22 3.28 -6.99
CA ILE A 31 1.78 4.63 -6.91
C ILE A 31 1.15 5.48 -8.02
N PHE A 32 0.53 6.58 -7.63
CA PHE A 32 -0.03 7.58 -8.54
C PHE A 32 0.83 8.83 -8.48
N GLU A 33 1.33 9.26 -9.63
CA GLU A 33 2.17 10.46 -9.71
C GLU A 33 1.39 11.63 -10.32
N ALA A 34 1.49 12.79 -9.69
CA ALA A 34 1.14 14.09 -10.25
C ALA A 34 2.42 14.92 -10.43
N GLU A 35 2.28 16.17 -10.85
CA GLU A 35 3.42 17.07 -11.13
C GLU A 35 4.40 17.17 -9.95
N ASN A 36 3.88 17.42 -8.74
CA ASN A 36 4.70 17.69 -7.55
C ASN A 36 4.51 16.69 -6.41
N ASN A 37 3.49 15.82 -6.52
CA ASN A 37 3.08 14.91 -5.44
C ASN A 37 2.91 13.49 -5.97
N CYS A 38 3.04 12.52 -5.07
CA CYS A 38 2.71 11.12 -5.27
C CYS A 38 1.72 10.65 -4.21
N LEU A 39 0.82 9.76 -4.59
CA LEU A 39 -0.05 9.03 -3.68
C LEU A 39 0.29 7.55 -3.78
N ALA A 40 0.76 6.97 -2.67
CA ALA A 40 0.91 5.53 -2.54
C ALA A 40 -0.33 4.96 -1.85
N VAL A 41 -0.93 3.92 -2.43
CA VAL A 41 -2.09 3.23 -1.88
C VAL A 41 -1.82 1.74 -1.79
N THR A 42 -2.11 1.15 -0.64
CA THR A 42 -2.08 -0.30 -0.45
C THR A 42 -3.19 -0.75 0.50
N GLN A 43 -3.39 -2.05 0.58
CA GLN A 43 -4.34 -2.68 1.47
C GLN A 43 -3.59 -3.62 2.41
N ILE A 44 -3.85 -3.49 3.70
CA ILE A 44 -3.28 -4.33 4.76
C ILE A 44 -4.35 -5.25 5.35
N ASN A 45 -3.95 -6.13 6.27
CA ASN A 45 -4.85 -7.09 6.93
C ASN A 45 -5.57 -8.08 5.99
N CYS A 46 -5.06 -8.25 4.77
CA CYS A 46 -5.48 -9.27 3.81
C CYS A 46 -4.24 -9.94 3.19
N LYS A 47 -4.39 -11.10 2.55
CA LYS A 47 -3.28 -11.77 1.83
C LYS A 47 -3.15 -11.30 0.39
N GLU A 48 -4.23 -10.82 -0.20
CA GLU A 48 -4.30 -10.38 -1.60
C GLU A 48 -4.75 -8.92 -1.63
N PRO A 49 -3.81 -7.95 -1.52
CA PRO A 49 -4.14 -6.55 -1.56
C PRO A 49 -4.83 -6.18 -2.87
N MET A 50 -5.91 -5.39 -2.77
CA MET A 50 -6.68 -4.88 -3.92
C MET A 50 -7.43 -5.94 -4.73
N ALA A 51 -7.53 -7.20 -4.27
CA ALA A 51 -8.28 -8.26 -4.99
C ALA A 51 -9.75 -7.88 -5.27
N GLU A 52 -10.35 -7.15 -4.33
CA GLU A 52 -11.74 -6.69 -4.40
C GLU A 52 -11.88 -5.31 -5.06
N TYR A 53 -10.78 -4.66 -5.42
CA TYR A 53 -10.79 -3.36 -6.09
C TYR A 53 -11.06 -3.57 -7.59
N SER A 54 -11.84 -2.67 -8.18
CA SER A 54 -12.03 -2.59 -9.63
C SER A 54 -11.53 -1.24 -10.13
N SER A 55 -10.85 -1.25 -11.27
CA SER A 55 -10.42 -0.02 -11.95
C SER A 55 -11.63 0.81 -12.43
N ASP A 56 -12.72 0.13 -12.79
CA ASP A 56 -13.98 0.74 -13.20
C ASP A 56 -15.00 0.76 -12.05
N ALA A 57 -15.86 1.76 -12.05
CA ALA A 57 -16.92 1.88 -11.07
C ALA A 57 -17.94 0.75 -11.25
N ILE A 58 -18.18 0.01 -10.17
CA ILE A 58 -19.09 -1.15 -10.17
C ILE A 58 -20.55 -0.69 -10.01
N SER A 59 -20.76 0.52 -9.49
CA SER A 59 -22.08 1.12 -9.41
C SER A 59 -22.08 2.61 -9.72
N GLU A 60 -23.25 3.11 -10.12
CA GLU A 60 -23.48 4.55 -10.31
C GLU A 60 -23.80 5.27 -8.99
N LYS A 61 -24.12 4.52 -7.93
CA LYS A 61 -24.47 5.07 -6.63
C LYS A 61 -23.18 5.37 -5.85
N VAL A 62 -23.16 6.54 -5.22
CA VAL A 62 -22.19 6.86 -4.18
C VAL A 62 -22.72 6.37 -2.84
N SER A 63 -21.83 6.15 -1.87
CA SER A 63 -22.23 5.69 -0.54
C SER A 63 -23.19 6.67 0.13
N LEU A 64 -24.02 6.13 1.02
CA LEU A 64 -25.00 6.91 1.79
C LEU A 64 -24.27 8.06 2.49
N SER A 65 -24.78 9.29 2.35
CA SER A 65 -24.22 10.56 2.84
C SER A 65 -23.06 11.20 2.05
N LYS A 66 -22.60 10.62 0.93
CA LYS A 66 -21.61 11.24 0.05
C LYS A 66 -22.24 11.76 -1.25
N PHE A 67 -21.62 12.78 -1.85
CA PHE A 67 -21.98 13.29 -3.18
C PHE A 67 -20.86 12.99 -4.17
N LYS A 68 -21.22 12.76 -5.45
CA LYS A 68 -20.21 12.69 -6.53
C LYS A 68 -19.51 14.05 -6.63
N ILE A 69 -18.18 14.03 -6.64
CA ILE A 69 -17.40 15.23 -6.94
C ILE A 69 -17.66 15.69 -8.39
N LYS A 70 -17.44 16.98 -8.65
CA LYS A 70 -17.53 17.52 -10.02
C LYS A 70 -16.52 16.78 -10.91
N ASN A 71 -16.96 16.34 -12.09
CA ASN A 71 -16.18 15.52 -13.03
C ASN A 71 -15.77 14.14 -12.47
N ALA A 72 -16.62 13.54 -11.63
CA ALA A 72 -16.40 12.18 -11.15
C ALA A 72 -16.20 11.22 -12.33
N MET A 73 -15.09 10.49 -12.32
CA MET A 73 -14.75 9.52 -13.35
C MET A 73 -15.28 8.14 -12.97
N ASN A 74 -15.64 7.35 -13.98
CA ASN A 74 -15.93 5.92 -13.80
C ASN A 74 -14.65 5.08 -13.75
N ASN A 75 -13.48 5.66 -13.98
CA ASN A 75 -12.19 4.99 -13.84
C ASN A 75 -11.12 6.02 -13.46
N TYR A 76 -10.45 5.80 -12.33
CA TYR A 76 -9.40 6.70 -11.82
C TYR A 76 -7.98 6.16 -12.03
N LEU A 77 -7.83 4.93 -12.57
CA LEU A 77 -6.52 4.34 -12.91
C LEU A 77 -6.07 4.75 -14.33
N LYS A 78 -6.36 5.99 -14.74
CA LYS A 78 -6.06 6.52 -16.08
C LYS A 78 -5.37 7.87 -15.99
N CYS A 79 -4.53 8.17 -16.99
CA CYS A 79 -3.91 9.48 -17.12
C CYS A 79 -4.96 10.60 -17.17
N GLY A 80 -4.71 11.70 -16.46
CA GLY A 80 -5.63 12.83 -16.35
C GLY A 80 -6.61 12.74 -15.16
N ALA A 81 -6.67 11.62 -14.45
CA ALA A 81 -7.37 11.54 -13.17
C ALA A 81 -6.71 12.44 -12.11
N SER A 82 -7.51 13.15 -11.32
CA SER A 82 -6.99 13.94 -10.18
C SER A 82 -6.60 13.02 -9.03
N LEU A 83 -5.53 13.36 -8.29
CA LEU A 83 -5.14 12.61 -7.08
C LEU A 83 -6.24 12.59 -6.03
N GLU A 84 -7.07 13.63 -5.96
CA GLU A 84 -8.26 13.65 -5.09
C GLU A 84 -9.26 12.56 -5.50
N GLY A 85 -9.58 12.47 -6.79
CA GLY A 85 -10.47 11.44 -7.32
C GLY A 85 -9.95 10.03 -7.09
N VAL A 86 -8.65 9.82 -7.30
CA VAL A 86 -7.96 8.56 -6.95
C VAL A 86 -8.07 8.29 -5.45
N CYS A 87 -7.77 9.26 -4.58
CA CYS A 87 -7.83 9.08 -3.14
C CYS A 87 -9.23 8.64 -2.66
N LEU A 88 -10.27 9.25 -3.24
CA LEU A 88 -11.68 8.92 -2.97
C LEU A 88 -12.10 7.57 -3.58
N SER A 89 -11.51 7.15 -4.71
CA SER A 89 -11.82 5.83 -5.28
C SER A 89 -11.35 4.70 -4.37
N PHE A 90 -10.36 4.93 -3.51
CA PHE A 90 -9.90 3.97 -2.51
C PHE A 90 -10.55 4.12 -1.12
N ASP A 91 -11.55 5.00 -0.93
CA ASP A 91 -12.34 4.99 0.30
C ASP A 91 -12.96 3.61 0.53
N TYR A 92 -13.06 3.18 1.79
CA TYR A 92 -13.49 1.82 2.15
C TYR A 92 -14.90 1.46 1.64
N ASP A 93 -15.74 2.48 1.43
CA ASP A 93 -17.12 2.41 0.96
C ASP A 93 -17.29 2.91 -0.49
N SER A 94 -16.19 3.06 -1.22
CA SER A 94 -16.26 3.55 -2.60
C SER A 94 -16.98 2.55 -3.50
N ARG A 95 -17.56 3.07 -4.58
CA ARG A 95 -18.21 2.30 -5.65
C ARG A 95 -17.25 1.46 -6.51
N PHE A 96 -15.94 1.49 -6.20
CA PHE A 96 -14.91 0.72 -6.90
C PHE A 96 -14.59 -0.59 -6.18
N TRP A 97 -15.10 -0.80 -4.97
CA TRP A 97 -14.94 -2.04 -4.24
C TRP A 97 -16.10 -3.01 -4.52
N LYS A 98 -15.78 -4.23 -4.95
CA LYS A 98 -16.76 -5.33 -5.10
C LYS A 98 -17.43 -5.68 -3.78
N ARG A 99 -16.66 -5.56 -2.69
CA ARG A 99 -17.10 -5.70 -1.30
C ARG A 99 -16.59 -4.54 -0.47
N LEU A 100 -17.45 -3.98 0.38
CA LEU A 100 -17.05 -2.95 1.35
C LEU A 100 -15.83 -3.42 2.15
N GLN A 101 -14.84 -2.55 2.27
CA GLN A 101 -13.67 -2.81 3.09
C GLN A 101 -13.94 -2.39 4.53
N PRO A 102 -13.27 -2.99 5.53
CA PRO A 102 -13.37 -2.49 6.88
C PRO A 102 -12.93 -1.02 6.93
N SER A 103 -13.74 -0.19 7.60
CA SER A 103 -13.53 1.26 7.66
C SER A 103 -12.23 1.66 8.35
N GLU A 104 -11.70 0.79 9.21
CA GLU A 104 -10.48 1.02 9.97
C GLU A 104 -9.34 0.13 9.46
N ASN A 105 -8.14 0.72 9.39
CA ASN A 105 -6.85 0.04 9.23
C ASN A 105 -6.80 -1.00 8.11
N SER A 106 -7.54 -0.80 7.01
CA SER A 106 -7.53 -1.73 5.86
C SER A 106 -6.90 -1.11 4.64
N ILE A 107 -7.22 0.16 4.33
CA ILE A 107 -6.62 0.90 3.23
C ILE A 107 -5.63 1.92 3.76
N VAL A 108 -4.37 1.79 3.38
CA VAL A 108 -3.30 2.71 3.73
C VAL A 108 -3.04 3.63 2.56
N ARG A 109 -3.14 4.94 2.81
CA ARG A 109 -2.89 6.00 1.83
C ARG A 109 -1.79 6.90 2.35
N VAL A 110 -0.73 7.08 1.56
CA VAL A 110 0.42 7.90 1.92
C VAL A 110 0.65 8.93 0.82
N MET A 111 0.45 10.21 1.16
CA MET A 111 0.79 11.32 0.28
C MET A 111 2.26 11.70 0.48
N CYS A 112 2.99 11.84 -0.62
CA CYS A 112 4.42 12.16 -0.65
C CYS A 112 4.72 13.23 -1.70
N LYS A 113 5.87 13.90 -1.57
CA LYS A 113 6.40 14.72 -2.67
C LYS A 113 6.89 13.79 -3.78
N LYS A 114 6.73 14.17 -5.04
CA LYS A 114 7.16 13.37 -6.19
C LYS A 114 8.64 12.95 -6.12
N ALA A 115 9.53 13.82 -5.64
CA ALA A 115 10.94 13.48 -5.43
C ALA A 115 11.20 12.31 -4.45
N LYS A 116 10.17 11.80 -3.77
CA LYS A 116 10.25 10.60 -2.92
C LYS A 116 9.63 9.36 -3.60
N SER A 117 9.13 9.46 -4.83
CA SER A 117 8.61 8.28 -5.54
C SER A 117 9.71 7.28 -5.88
N ASP A 118 10.94 7.75 -6.10
CA ASP A 118 12.15 6.92 -6.28
C ASP A 118 12.49 6.03 -5.07
N GLN A 119 11.86 6.26 -3.91
CA GLN A 119 12.03 5.41 -2.74
C GLN A 119 11.20 4.13 -2.84
N PHE A 120 10.19 4.08 -3.72
CA PHE A 120 9.42 2.87 -3.98
C PHE A 120 10.14 2.01 -5.02
N VAL A 121 10.12 0.70 -4.80
CA VAL A 121 10.70 -0.27 -5.75
C VAL A 121 9.61 -0.71 -6.72
N SER A 122 9.89 -0.59 -8.02
CA SER A 122 8.99 -1.09 -9.05
C SER A 122 8.88 -2.60 -8.97
N LEU A 123 7.65 -3.08 -8.80
CA LEU A 123 7.33 -4.49 -8.67
C LEU A 123 7.27 -5.14 -10.05
N LYS A 124 8.10 -6.17 -10.30
CA LYS A 124 8.05 -6.92 -11.56
C LYS A 124 7.05 -8.08 -11.49
N PRO A 125 6.46 -8.49 -12.62
CA PRO A 125 5.64 -9.71 -12.66
C PRO A 125 6.43 -10.92 -12.16
N LYS A 126 5.79 -11.74 -11.31
CA LYS A 126 6.37 -12.95 -10.68
C LYS A 126 7.52 -12.67 -9.70
N GLU A 127 7.77 -11.42 -9.32
CA GLU A 127 8.74 -11.10 -8.28
C GLU A 127 8.18 -11.45 -6.90
N ALA A 128 8.94 -12.24 -6.13
CA ALA A 128 8.55 -12.61 -4.79
C ALA A 128 8.73 -11.43 -3.82
N LEU A 129 7.75 -11.22 -2.96
CA LEU A 129 7.84 -10.30 -1.84
C LEU A 129 8.42 -11.02 -0.62
N PHE A 130 9.11 -10.29 0.24
CA PHE A 130 9.81 -10.87 1.39
C PHE A 130 9.32 -10.35 2.73
N ARG A 131 9.51 -11.20 3.75
CA ARG A 131 9.38 -10.90 5.16
C ARG A 131 10.73 -11.06 5.84
N PHE A 132 11.02 -10.16 6.76
CA PHE A 132 12.20 -10.14 7.60
C PHE A 132 11.80 -10.20 9.07
N GLU A 133 12.28 -11.22 9.78
CA GLU A 133 12.12 -11.36 11.22
C GLU A 133 13.44 -11.03 11.91
N SER A 134 13.40 -10.14 12.89
CA SER A 134 14.60 -9.78 13.66
C SER A 134 14.95 -10.86 14.67
N TYR A 135 16.24 -11.06 14.92
CA TYR A 135 16.71 -11.82 16.07
C TYR A 135 17.90 -11.12 16.74
N SER A 136 18.04 -11.35 18.05
CA SER A 136 19.11 -10.77 18.85
C SER A 136 20.30 -11.71 18.92
N VAL A 137 21.48 -11.21 18.58
CA VAL A 137 22.77 -11.93 18.68
C VAL A 137 23.52 -11.55 19.98
N GLY A 138 23.05 -10.52 20.68
CA GLY A 138 23.63 -10.02 21.93
C GLY A 138 23.31 -8.55 22.14
N SER A 139 23.57 -8.02 23.34
CA SER A 139 23.28 -6.62 23.68
C SER A 139 24.17 -5.60 22.95
N ASN A 140 25.36 -6.01 22.50
CA ASN A 140 26.35 -5.14 21.88
C ASN A 140 26.36 -5.22 20.34
N TYR A 141 25.37 -5.88 19.74
CA TYR A 141 25.27 -6.10 18.30
C TYR A 141 23.96 -5.55 17.78
N TYR A 142 23.95 -5.09 16.52
CA TYR A 142 22.72 -4.77 15.80
C TYR A 142 21.82 -6.00 15.66
N LEU A 143 20.51 -5.77 15.46
CA LEU A 143 19.59 -6.84 15.10
C LEU A 143 19.97 -7.47 13.76
N GLU A 144 20.00 -8.80 13.74
CA GLU A 144 20.09 -9.58 12.51
C GLU A 144 18.70 -9.98 12.02
N TRP A 145 18.61 -10.38 10.75
CA TRP A 145 17.33 -10.54 10.07
C TRP A 145 17.26 -11.87 9.31
N ARG A 146 16.27 -12.69 9.65
CA ARG A 146 15.94 -13.89 8.89
C ARG A 146 14.98 -13.50 7.76
N LYS A 147 15.38 -13.76 6.53
CA LYS A 147 14.56 -13.53 5.33
C LYS A 147 13.70 -14.76 5.05
N SER A 148 12.44 -14.53 4.72
CA SER A 148 11.46 -15.54 4.29
C SER A 148 10.53 -14.93 3.24
N GLU A 149 9.71 -15.73 2.57
CA GLU A 149 8.70 -15.21 1.66
C GLU A 149 7.58 -14.48 2.43
N SER A 150 7.10 -13.39 1.85
CA SER A 150 5.97 -12.64 2.38
C SER A 150 4.67 -13.42 2.16
N ARG A 151 3.69 -13.18 3.01
CA ARG A 151 2.33 -13.73 2.87
C ARG A 151 1.48 -12.99 1.81
N PHE A 152 1.96 -11.84 1.33
CA PHE A 152 1.22 -11.01 0.39
C PHE A 152 1.44 -11.49 -1.04
N SER A 153 0.34 -11.69 -1.78
CA SER A 153 0.40 -11.88 -3.24
C SER A 153 0.38 -10.53 -3.97
N PRO A 154 1.29 -10.29 -4.92
CA PRO A 154 1.29 -9.08 -5.75
C PRO A 154 0.28 -9.12 -6.90
N ASP A 155 -0.32 -10.28 -7.20
CA ASP A 155 -1.00 -10.55 -8.46
C ASP A 155 -2.21 -9.63 -8.70
N SER A 156 -3.00 -9.39 -7.66
CA SER A 156 -4.17 -8.51 -7.74
C SER A 156 -3.77 -7.07 -8.06
N VAL A 157 -2.69 -6.56 -7.44
CA VAL A 157 -2.18 -5.21 -7.73
C VAL A 157 -1.66 -5.12 -9.15
N LEU A 158 -0.93 -6.13 -9.63
CA LEU A 158 -0.41 -6.18 -11.00
C LEU A 158 -1.53 -6.25 -12.05
N SER A 159 -2.62 -6.97 -11.76
CA SER A 159 -3.78 -7.08 -12.66
C SER A 159 -4.55 -5.77 -12.88
N LEU A 160 -4.35 -4.77 -12.00
CA LEU A 160 -4.94 -3.44 -12.16
C LEU A 160 -4.17 -2.55 -13.15
N LEU A 161 -2.97 -2.98 -13.57
CA LEU A 161 -2.09 -2.26 -14.50
C LEU A 161 -2.10 -2.84 -15.92
N SER A 162 -2.74 -3.99 -16.12
CA SER A 162 -2.91 -4.66 -17.41
C SER A 162 -4.16 -4.20 -18.15
#